data_AF-A0A3C1C279-F1
#
_entry.id   AF-A0A3C1C279-F1
#
_cell.length_a   1.000
_cell.length_b   1.000
_cell.length_c   1.000
_cell.angle_alpha   90.00
_cell.angle_beta   90.00
_cell.angle_gamma   90.00
#
_symmetry.space_group_name_H-M   'P 1'
#
loop_
_entity.id
_entity.type
_entity.pdbx_description
1 polymer ?
#
loop_
_entity_poly.entity_id
_entity_poly.type
_entity_poly.pdbx_seq_one_letter_code
_entity_poly.pdbx_strand_id
1 'polypeptide(L)'
;MKRIFLRSLAFCLLVALVSGAYVGWRAYGVFHTAYGGFKHLRYLLESGETVEGQPADEVLSDNYLLSLFGDNPELVERLKTVVDLGMATDSNLKLGNVSAMIVTYRKGANNEIMDAAIYAVGGFPDPKSKRLGFHSTGFFREEIDSALWLTGNAFINLLGRDIIVFCEQDKAEAHMALLYDLLNGGIMPLAQRIVDAPLHYAIVFPDPKELAPPNLRNILQTVIIKGEMSGDTGKTEMMLVSANPRGAGQVHTITKDMASLARITFHDKFGGYIKQMPWGPMNDTWWSVEYVKLIDSLQVLQDQVLVVVRIEYDRIKNNAILKTIERAGRDIAMQKSFSLAGELPWEFAYREKDNPSGGYWSPDHRWGPEWPLGDEGIPTPGSIAAAAERERIRAEQEAAAAAERERREKEQQKNSSKPVSQAT
;
A
#
# COMPACT_ATOMS: atom_id res chain seq x y z
N MET A 1 31.84 32.13 39.25
CA MET A 1 30.74 32.20 38.27
C MET A 1 31.21 32.15 36.80
N LYS A 2 32.04 33.07 36.29
CA LYS A 2 32.47 33.08 34.87
C LYS A 2 33.08 31.75 34.35
N ARG A 3 33.93 31.08 35.14
CA ARG A 3 34.52 29.77 34.78
C ARG A 3 33.50 28.62 34.69
N ILE A 4 32.45 28.66 35.50
CA ILE A 4 31.38 27.65 35.48
C ILE A 4 30.54 27.87 34.22
N PHE A 5 30.18 29.12 33.93
CA PHE A 5 29.43 29.48 32.73
C PHE A 5 30.16 29.11 31.43
N LEU A 6 31.49 29.35 31.35
CA LEU A 6 32.31 28.96 30.22
C LEU A 6 32.39 27.43 30.04
N ARG A 7 32.46 26.67 31.13
CA ARG A 7 32.44 25.19 31.09
C ARG A 7 31.09 24.65 30.65
N SER A 8 29.99 25.23 31.14
CA SER A 8 28.64 24.87 30.71
C SER A 8 28.41 25.19 29.23
N LEU A 9 28.86 26.35 28.76
CA LEU A 9 28.78 26.72 27.35
C LEU A 9 29.60 25.77 26.46
N ALA A 10 30.84 25.47 26.87
CA ALA A 10 31.70 24.51 26.16
C ALA A 10 31.09 23.11 26.11
N PHE A 11 30.46 22.67 27.21
CA PHE A 11 29.75 21.39 27.26
C PHE A 11 28.53 21.38 26.34
N CYS A 12 27.68 22.42 26.36
CA CYS A 12 26.54 22.53 25.45
C CYS A 12 26.99 22.54 23.97
N LEU A 13 28.09 23.23 23.67
CA LEU A 13 28.63 23.31 22.31
C LEU A 13 29.22 21.96 21.86
N LEU A 14 29.90 21.24 22.76
CA LEU A 14 30.36 19.87 22.52
C LEU A 14 29.19 18.92 22.26
N VAL A 15 28.15 18.97 23.10
CA VAL A 15 26.93 18.15 22.91
C VAL A 15 26.26 18.49 21.58
N ALA A 16 26.17 19.76 21.20
CA ALA A 16 25.60 20.18 19.93
C ALA A 16 26.44 19.69 18.73
N LEU A 17 27.77 19.78 18.80
CA LEU A 17 28.67 19.28 17.75
C LEU A 17 28.61 17.76 17.61
N VAL A 18 28.64 17.02 18.72
CA VAL A 18 28.55 15.55 18.71
C VAL A 18 27.19 15.11 18.19
N SER A 19 26.11 15.77 18.62
CA SER A 19 24.75 15.49 18.12
C SER A 19 24.63 15.81 16.63
N GLY A 20 25.16 16.96 16.19
CA GLY A 20 25.17 17.36 14.78
C GLY A 20 25.98 16.41 13.90
N ALA A 21 27.16 16.00 14.35
CA ALA A 21 27.99 15.01 13.65
C ALA A 21 27.30 13.64 13.57
N TYR A 22 26.65 13.20 14.65
CA TYR A 22 25.90 11.95 14.68
C TYR A 22 24.70 11.97 13.72
N VAL A 23 23.93 13.06 13.71
CA VAL A 23 22.82 13.26 12.77
C VAL A 23 23.33 13.31 11.32
N GLY A 24 24.41 14.05 11.07
CA GLY A 24 25.02 14.15 9.75
C GLY A 24 25.53 12.80 9.23
N TRP A 25 26.21 12.02 10.07
CA TRP A 25 26.64 10.66 9.75
C TRP A 25 25.47 9.76 9.39
N ARG A 26 24.39 9.81 10.16
CA ARG A 26 23.18 9.03 9.88
C ARG A 26 22.48 9.46 8.60
N ALA A 27 22.34 10.76 8.36
CA ALA A 27 21.74 11.29 7.12
C ALA A 27 22.54 10.83 5.89
N TYR A 28 23.88 10.88 5.97
CA TYR A 28 24.76 10.35 4.93
C TYR A 28 24.57 8.84 4.72
N GLY A 29 24.49 8.06 5.80
CA GLY A 29 24.25 6.62 5.75
C GLY A 29 22.92 6.26 5.06
N VAL A 30 21.84 6.98 5.38
CA VAL A 30 20.53 6.79 4.73
C VAL A 30 20.61 7.15 3.24
N PHE A 31 21.21 8.29 2.91
CA PHE A 31 21.37 8.70 1.51
C PHE A 31 22.12 7.65 0.70
N HIS A 32 23.24 7.15 1.20
CA HIS A 32 24.01 6.12 0.52
C HIS A 32 23.24 4.79 0.42
N THR A 33 22.47 4.44 1.44
CA THR A 33 21.63 3.22 1.44
C THR A 33 20.53 3.31 0.38
N ALA A 34 19.79 4.43 0.34
CA ALA A 34 18.72 4.66 -0.62
C ALA A 34 19.25 4.75 -2.06
N TYR A 35 20.32 5.53 -2.28
CA TYR A 35 20.92 5.71 -3.60
C TYR A 35 21.58 4.43 -4.14
N GLY A 36 22.23 3.66 -3.26
CA GLY A 36 22.84 2.37 -3.61
C GLY A 36 21.79 1.31 -3.98
N GLY A 37 20.69 1.23 -3.23
CA GLY A 37 19.56 0.36 -3.57
C GLY A 37 18.94 0.72 -4.93
N PHE A 38 18.73 2.01 -5.17
CA PHE A 38 18.22 2.51 -6.45
C PHE A 38 19.08 2.11 -7.65
N LYS A 39 20.40 2.32 -7.56
CA LYS A 39 21.33 1.97 -8.65
C LYS A 39 21.30 0.49 -8.98
N HIS A 40 21.19 -0.36 -7.97
CA HIS A 40 21.15 -1.80 -8.15
C HIS A 40 19.86 -2.27 -8.81
N LEU A 41 18.71 -1.80 -8.33
CA LEU A 41 17.42 -2.11 -8.94
C LEU A 41 17.37 -1.65 -10.40
N ARG A 42 17.94 -0.48 -10.68
CA ARG A 42 18.09 0.01 -12.05
C ARG A 42 19.01 -0.88 -12.89
N TYR A 43 20.13 -1.34 -12.33
CA TYR A 43 21.02 -2.26 -13.02
C TYR A 43 20.32 -3.57 -13.40
N LEU A 44 19.59 -4.20 -12.47
CA LEU A 44 18.83 -5.43 -12.73
C LEU A 44 17.77 -5.25 -13.83
N LEU A 45 17.17 -4.06 -13.92
CA LEU A 45 16.28 -3.73 -15.02
C LEU A 45 17.00 -3.61 -16.36
N GLU A 46 18.11 -2.88 -16.39
CA GLU A 46 18.88 -2.60 -17.61
C GLU A 46 19.60 -3.87 -18.12
N SER A 47 20.10 -4.72 -17.23
CA SER A 47 20.73 -6.01 -17.57
C SER A 47 19.70 -7.04 -18.01
N GLY A 48 18.45 -6.90 -17.56
CA GLY A 48 17.40 -7.88 -17.84
C GLY A 48 17.55 -9.18 -17.05
N GLU A 49 18.43 -9.22 -16.04
CA GLU A 49 18.58 -10.35 -15.13
C GLU A 49 17.31 -10.53 -14.28
N THR A 50 16.99 -11.77 -13.93
CA THR A 50 15.93 -12.09 -12.95
C THR A 50 16.50 -11.92 -11.55
N VAL A 51 15.69 -11.50 -10.57
CA VAL A 51 16.15 -11.59 -9.18
C VAL A 51 16.39 -13.04 -8.84
N GLU A 52 17.59 -13.33 -8.37
CA GLU A 52 17.93 -14.61 -7.78
C GLU A 52 16.92 -14.89 -6.66
N GLY A 53 16.03 -15.85 -6.92
CA GLY A 53 15.12 -16.39 -5.93
C GLY A 53 15.71 -17.64 -5.30
N GLN A 54 14.98 -18.21 -4.35
CA GLN A 54 15.31 -19.54 -3.84
C GLN A 54 14.63 -20.61 -4.70
N PRO A 55 15.20 -21.83 -4.77
CA PRO A 55 14.58 -22.94 -5.47
C PRO A 55 13.11 -23.14 -5.05
N ALA A 56 12.22 -23.34 -6.02
CA ALA A 56 10.79 -23.44 -5.74
C ALA A 56 10.43 -24.59 -4.79
N ASP A 57 11.18 -25.69 -4.83
CA ASP A 57 11.05 -26.85 -3.95
C ASP A 57 11.39 -26.52 -2.49
N GLU A 58 12.34 -25.63 -2.24
CA GLU A 58 12.65 -25.15 -0.89
C GLU A 58 11.58 -24.18 -0.36
N VAL A 59 11.18 -23.21 -1.19
CA VAL A 59 10.21 -22.15 -0.81
C VAL A 59 8.78 -22.68 -0.67
N LEU A 60 8.41 -23.69 -1.46
CA LEU A 60 7.09 -24.32 -1.37
C LEU A 60 7.12 -25.60 -0.52
N SER A 61 8.23 -25.88 0.17
CA SER A 61 8.32 -27.05 1.05
C SER A 61 7.38 -26.94 2.24
N ASP A 62 6.89 -28.10 2.68
CA ASP A 62 6.09 -28.26 3.89
C ASP A 62 6.70 -27.58 5.12
N ASN A 63 8.01 -27.75 5.31
CA ASN A 63 8.73 -27.19 6.45
C ASN A 63 8.79 -25.67 6.39
N TYR A 64 8.98 -25.10 5.20
CA TYR A 64 9.02 -23.66 5.02
C TYR A 64 7.63 -23.05 5.24
N LEU A 65 6.58 -23.64 4.68
CA LEU A 65 5.20 -23.22 4.92
C LEU A 65 4.81 -23.30 6.41
N LEU A 66 5.21 -24.38 7.10
CA LEU A 66 5.04 -24.52 8.56
C LEU A 66 5.80 -23.45 9.33
N SER A 67 7.00 -23.05 8.87
CA SER A 67 7.77 -22.00 9.54
C SER A 67 7.13 -20.61 9.41
N LEU A 68 6.43 -20.35 8.30
CA LEU A 68 5.80 -19.07 8.00
C LEU A 68 4.38 -18.94 8.58
N PHE A 69 3.61 -20.02 8.53
CA PHE A 69 2.18 -20.04 8.86
C PHE A 69 1.85 -21.06 9.96
N GLY A 70 2.84 -21.48 10.76
CA GLY A 70 2.66 -22.47 11.83
C GLY A 70 1.71 -22.02 12.95
N ASP A 71 1.37 -20.73 13.01
CA ASP A 71 0.32 -20.18 13.85
C ASP A 71 -1.10 -20.55 13.36
N ASN A 72 -1.23 -21.04 12.14
CA ASN A 72 -2.49 -21.47 11.54
C ASN A 72 -2.37 -22.85 10.85
N PRO A 73 -2.54 -23.97 11.58
CA PRO A 73 -2.33 -25.31 11.03
C PRO A 73 -3.29 -25.67 9.90
N GLU A 74 -4.55 -25.19 9.95
CA GLU A 74 -5.53 -25.41 8.87
C GLU A 74 -5.07 -24.73 7.57
N LEU A 75 -4.47 -23.54 7.66
CA LEU A 75 -3.95 -22.83 6.48
C LEU A 75 -2.86 -23.66 5.83
N VAL A 76 -1.90 -24.10 6.64
CA VAL A 76 -0.75 -24.88 6.18
C VAL A 76 -1.22 -26.14 5.44
N GLU A 77 -2.17 -26.90 5.98
CA GLU A 77 -2.67 -28.11 5.34
C GLU A 77 -3.32 -27.84 3.97
N ARG A 78 -4.12 -26.78 3.86
CA ARG A 78 -4.70 -26.36 2.57
C ARG A 78 -3.61 -25.90 1.59
N LEU A 79 -2.66 -25.10 2.05
CA LEU A 79 -1.54 -24.63 1.22
C LEU A 79 -0.70 -25.79 0.69
N LYS A 80 -0.39 -26.80 1.52
CA LYS A 80 0.31 -28.02 1.10
C LYS A 80 -0.44 -28.74 -0.02
N THR A 81 -1.74 -28.95 0.16
CA THR A 81 -2.59 -29.61 -0.84
C THR A 81 -2.58 -28.85 -2.19
N VAL A 82 -2.67 -27.52 -2.11
CA VAL A 82 -2.65 -26.63 -3.28
C VAL A 82 -1.28 -26.64 -3.98
N VAL A 83 -0.19 -26.67 -3.22
CA VAL A 83 1.18 -26.77 -3.75
C VAL A 83 1.41 -28.12 -4.40
N ASP A 84 1.02 -29.23 -3.77
CA ASP A 84 1.21 -30.57 -4.32
C ASP A 84 0.49 -30.72 -5.67
N LEU A 85 -0.73 -30.21 -5.76
CA LEU A 85 -1.49 -30.16 -7.01
C LEU A 85 -0.80 -29.30 -8.08
N GLY A 86 -0.28 -28.14 -7.66
CA GLY A 86 0.45 -27.21 -8.52
C GLY A 86 1.77 -27.77 -9.06
N MET A 87 2.57 -28.38 -8.20
CA MET A 87 3.87 -28.98 -8.52
C MET A 87 3.73 -30.26 -9.36
N ALA A 88 2.59 -30.95 -9.26
CA ALA A 88 2.26 -32.07 -10.14
C ALA A 88 1.88 -31.62 -11.56
N THR A 89 1.33 -30.42 -11.71
CA THR A 89 0.74 -29.93 -12.97
C THR A 89 1.64 -29.00 -13.78
N ASP A 90 2.50 -28.20 -13.15
CA ASP A 90 3.39 -27.26 -13.84
C ASP A 90 4.88 -27.65 -13.71
N SER A 91 5.48 -28.08 -14.83
CA SER A 91 6.89 -28.49 -14.90
C SER A 91 7.87 -27.31 -14.80
N ASN A 92 7.43 -26.08 -15.10
CA ASN A 92 8.30 -24.91 -15.09
C ASN A 92 8.73 -24.51 -13.67
N LEU A 93 7.91 -24.87 -12.67
CA LEU A 93 8.21 -24.62 -11.26
C LEU A 93 9.33 -25.49 -10.71
N LYS A 94 9.40 -26.77 -11.13
CA LYS A 94 10.47 -27.69 -10.67
C LYS A 94 11.87 -27.24 -11.08
N LEU A 95 11.95 -26.34 -12.05
CA LEU A 95 13.20 -25.82 -12.63
C LEU A 95 13.40 -24.33 -12.35
N GLY A 96 12.44 -23.67 -11.69
CA GLY A 96 12.42 -22.22 -11.50
C GLY A 96 12.78 -21.78 -10.08
N ASN A 97 13.15 -20.51 -9.95
CA ASN A 97 13.41 -19.86 -8.67
C ASN A 97 12.26 -18.94 -8.29
N VAL A 98 11.83 -18.98 -7.03
CA VAL A 98 10.79 -18.11 -6.47
C VAL A 98 11.44 -16.92 -5.79
N SER A 99 11.19 -15.72 -6.33
CA SER A 99 11.69 -14.45 -5.82
C SER A 99 10.71 -13.81 -4.81
N ALA A 100 9.41 -14.05 -4.97
CA ALA A 100 8.39 -13.68 -3.99
C ALA A 100 7.22 -14.66 -4.00
N MET A 101 6.61 -14.87 -2.84
CA MET A 101 5.43 -15.71 -2.67
C MET A 101 4.34 -14.87 -2.01
N ILE A 102 3.19 -14.72 -2.67
CA ILE A 102 2.04 -14.01 -2.12
C ILE A 102 0.99 -15.05 -1.76
N VAL A 103 0.64 -15.16 -0.49
CA VAL A 103 -0.45 -16.00 -0.01
C VAL A 103 -1.63 -15.11 0.30
N THR A 104 -2.80 -15.45 -0.22
CA THR A 104 -4.06 -14.79 0.13
C THR A 104 -5.06 -15.82 0.61
N TYR A 105 -5.80 -15.49 1.66
CA TYR A 105 -6.90 -16.32 2.14
C TYR A 105 -7.94 -15.45 2.84
N ARG A 106 -9.15 -15.98 3.02
CA ARG A 106 -10.24 -15.32 3.72
C ARG A 106 -10.61 -16.12 4.96
N LYS A 107 -11.10 -15.44 5.99
CA LYS A 107 -11.66 -16.10 7.17
C LYS A 107 -13.17 -15.90 7.21
N GLY A 108 -13.91 -17.01 7.25
CA GLY A 108 -15.36 -16.99 7.41
C GLY A 108 -15.79 -16.65 8.83
N ALA A 109 -17.10 -16.52 9.06
CA ALA A 109 -17.66 -16.17 10.37
C ALA A 109 -17.30 -17.18 11.49
N ASN A 110 -17.05 -18.43 11.14
CA ASN A 110 -16.64 -19.50 12.06
C ASN A 110 -15.11 -19.64 12.20
N ASN A 111 -14.34 -18.66 11.72
CA ASN A 111 -12.87 -18.70 11.64
C ASN A 111 -12.31 -19.80 10.70
N GLU A 112 -13.17 -20.39 9.86
CA GLU A 112 -12.79 -21.31 8.79
C GLU A 112 -12.04 -20.56 7.68
N ILE A 113 -11.02 -21.21 7.13
CA ILE A 113 -10.23 -20.66 6.04
C ILE A 113 -10.91 -20.92 4.71
N MET A 114 -11.06 -19.89 3.89
CA MET A 114 -11.65 -20.00 2.56
C MET A 114 -10.73 -19.34 1.53
N ASP A 115 -10.78 -19.85 0.31
CA ASP A 115 -10.11 -19.29 -0.88
C ASP A 115 -8.61 -19.04 -0.69
N ALA A 116 -7.92 -20.02 -0.12
CA ALA A 116 -6.47 -19.98 -0.01
C ALA A 116 -5.84 -20.09 -1.41
N ALA A 117 -5.00 -19.13 -1.74
CA ALA A 117 -4.24 -19.12 -2.98
C ALA A 117 -2.80 -18.68 -2.73
N ILE A 118 -1.87 -19.25 -3.48
CA ILE A 118 -0.46 -18.88 -3.52
C ILE A 118 -0.14 -18.35 -4.92
N TYR A 119 0.34 -17.12 -4.99
CA TYR A 119 0.90 -16.53 -6.19
C TYR A 119 2.42 -16.58 -6.06
N ALA A 120 3.05 -17.50 -6.78
CA ALA A 120 4.50 -17.60 -6.84
C ALA A 120 5.01 -16.67 -7.96
N VAL A 121 5.92 -15.79 -7.58
CA VAL A 121 6.56 -14.81 -8.45
C VAL A 121 8.03 -15.16 -8.58
N GLY A 122 8.54 -15.31 -9.80
CA GLY A 122 9.89 -15.84 -9.98
C GLY A 122 10.46 -15.66 -11.38
N GLY A 123 11.66 -16.20 -11.57
CA GLY A 123 12.27 -16.38 -12.88
C GLY A 123 12.09 -17.82 -13.34
N PHE A 124 11.08 -18.08 -14.18
CA PHE A 124 10.84 -19.41 -14.72
C PHE A 124 11.41 -19.53 -16.14
N PRO A 125 11.84 -20.75 -16.56
CA PRO A 125 12.54 -20.94 -17.83
C PRO A 125 11.73 -20.58 -19.07
N ASP A 126 10.40 -20.78 -19.05
CA ASP A 126 9.47 -20.34 -20.10
C ASP A 126 8.45 -19.35 -19.51
N PRO A 127 8.72 -18.03 -19.57
CA PRO A 127 7.83 -17.05 -18.99
C PRO A 127 6.51 -16.99 -19.76
N LYS A 128 5.38 -17.17 -19.07
CA LYS A 128 4.04 -17.10 -19.67
C LYS A 128 3.59 -15.64 -19.88
N SER A 129 4.26 -14.66 -19.26
CA SER A 129 3.95 -13.23 -19.33
C SER A 129 5.13 -12.38 -19.78
N LYS A 130 4.85 -11.31 -20.55
CA LYS A 130 5.82 -10.25 -20.86
C LYS A 130 6.02 -9.34 -19.65
N ARG A 131 7.19 -8.68 -19.57
CA ARG A 131 7.53 -7.70 -18.52
C ARG A 131 6.44 -6.63 -18.39
N LEU A 132 5.78 -6.60 -17.24
CA LEU A 132 4.78 -5.59 -16.88
C LEU A 132 5.45 -4.49 -16.07
N GLY A 133 5.32 -3.24 -16.51
CA GLY A 133 5.82 -2.08 -15.79
C GLY A 133 4.80 -0.95 -15.79
N PHE A 134 5.18 0.17 -15.19
CA PHE A 134 4.44 1.42 -15.31
C PHE A 134 4.73 2.10 -16.64
N HIS A 135 3.67 2.60 -17.28
CA HIS A 135 3.79 3.41 -18.46
C HIS A 135 4.57 4.72 -18.20
N SER A 136 5.38 5.13 -19.18
CA SER A 136 6.25 6.32 -19.08
C SER A 136 5.50 7.66 -19.09
N THR A 137 4.19 7.64 -19.35
CA THR A 137 3.27 8.78 -19.22
C THR A 137 2.05 8.42 -18.36
N GLY A 138 2.18 7.40 -17.50
CA GLY A 138 1.13 6.98 -16.59
C GLY A 138 0.98 7.90 -15.38
N PHE A 139 -0.04 7.65 -14.55
CA PHE A 139 -0.37 8.47 -13.38
C PHE A 139 0.81 8.64 -12.43
N PHE A 140 1.54 7.55 -12.15
CA PHE A 140 2.67 7.64 -11.24
C PHE A 140 3.79 8.48 -11.84
N ARG A 141 3.99 8.51 -13.16
CA ARG A 141 5.04 9.37 -13.72
C ARG A 141 4.76 10.85 -13.47
N GLU A 142 3.48 11.24 -13.51
CA GLU A 142 3.04 12.62 -13.32
C GLU A 142 3.02 13.04 -11.84
N GLU A 143 2.61 12.13 -10.95
CA GLU A 143 2.39 12.44 -9.53
C GLU A 143 3.60 12.20 -8.61
N ILE A 144 4.50 11.28 -8.96
CA ILE A 144 5.69 10.99 -8.14
C ILE A 144 6.98 11.40 -8.83
N ASP A 145 8.00 11.71 -8.03
CA ASP A 145 9.32 12.10 -8.53
C ASP A 145 9.91 11.04 -9.48
N SER A 146 10.67 11.47 -10.48
CA SER A 146 11.27 10.57 -11.48
C SER A 146 12.06 9.42 -10.86
N ALA A 147 12.78 9.65 -9.75
CA ALA A 147 13.53 8.61 -9.06
C ALA A 147 12.61 7.60 -8.36
N LEU A 148 11.53 8.07 -7.73
CA LEU A 148 10.52 7.22 -7.10
C LEU A 148 9.78 6.39 -8.15
N TRP A 149 9.41 7.00 -9.28
CA TRP A 149 8.79 6.30 -10.40
C TRP A 149 9.69 5.21 -10.95
N LEU A 150 10.97 5.52 -11.21
CA LEU A 150 11.94 4.53 -11.69
C LEU A 150 12.09 3.36 -10.69
N THR A 151 12.10 3.67 -9.39
CA THR A 151 12.20 2.65 -8.33
C THR A 151 10.96 1.75 -8.28
N GLY A 152 9.76 2.35 -8.26
CA GLY A 152 8.50 1.61 -8.25
C GLY A 152 8.32 0.78 -9.51
N ASN A 153 8.65 1.36 -10.68
CA ASN A 153 8.64 0.65 -11.95
C ASN A 153 9.65 -0.50 -11.96
N ALA A 154 10.81 -0.35 -11.31
CA ALA A 154 11.76 -1.45 -11.16
C ALA A 154 11.19 -2.62 -10.36
N PHE A 155 10.57 -2.29 -9.24
CA PHE A 155 9.94 -3.28 -8.38
C PHE A 155 8.78 -4.02 -9.09
N ILE A 156 7.94 -3.29 -9.82
CA ILE A 156 6.83 -3.91 -10.57
C ILE A 156 7.31 -4.71 -11.77
N ASN A 157 8.27 -4.22 -12.56
CA ASN A 157 8.88 -5.01 -13.65
C ASN A 157 9.54 -6.28 -13.14
N LEU A 158 10.05 -6.24 -11.91
CA LEU A 158 10.61 -7.41 -11.29
C LEU A 158 9.53 -8.43 -10.89
N LEU A 159 8.47 -7.98 -10.21
CA LEU A 159 7.36 -8.84 -9.80
C LEU A 159 6.48 -9.30 -10.97
N GLY A 160 6.46 -8.54 -12.07
CA GLY A 160 5.60 -8.76 -13.22
C GLY A 160 6.20 -9.67 -14.29
N ARG A 161 7.30 -10.37 -14.02
CA ARG A 161 7.89 -11.31 -14.99
C ARG A 161 7.04 -12.56 -15.13
N ASP A 162 6.74 -13.24 -14.03
CA ASP A 162 6.00 -14.50 -14.06
C ASP A 162 5.25 -14.74 -12.75
N ILE A 163 3.92 -14.73 -12.81
CA ILE A 163 3.06 -15.06 -11.69
C ILE A 163 2.41 -16.40 -11.97
N ILE A 164 2.70 -17.41 -11.16
CA ILE A 164 2.01 -18.69 -11.18
C ILE A 164 1.06 -18.75 -10.01
N VAL A 165 -0.21 -19.05 -10.29
CA VAL A 165 -1.28 -19.10 -9.30
C VAL A 165 -1.56 -20.55 -8.93
N PHE A 166 -1.47 -20.85 -7.65
CA PHE A 166 -1.90 -22.10 -7.06
C PHE A 166 -3.13 -21.85 -6.20
N CYS A 167 -4.19 -22.59 -6.45
CA CYS A 167 -5.39 -22.60 -5.64
C CYS A 167 -6.14 -23.92 -5.86
N GLU A 168 -7.23 -24.10 -5.12
CA GLU A 168 -8.17 -25.21 -5.35
C GLU A 168 -8.68 -25.16 -6.82
N GLN A 169 -8.86 -26.33 -7.45
CA GLN A 169 -9.13 -26.49 -8.89
C GLN A 169 -10.38 -25.72 -9.36
N ASP A 170 -11.41 -25.68 -8.52
CA ASP A 170 -12.68 -24.99 -8.71
C ASP A 170 -12.57 -23.46 -8.60
N LYS A 171 -11.47 -22.94 -8.06
CA LYS A 171 -11.25 -21.51 -7.79
C LYS A 171 -10.20 -20.86 -8.70
N ALA A 172 -9.52 -21.65 -9.53
CA ALA A 172 -8.48 -21.16 -10.44
C ALA A 172 -8.97 -20.06 -11.37
N GLU A 173 -10.13 -20.26 -12.02
CA GLU A 173 -10.69 -19.25 -12.92
C GLU A 173 -11.02 -17.95 -12.19
N ALA A 174 -11.57 -18.03 -10.98
CA ALA A 174 -11.92 -16.86 -10.18
C ALA A 174 -10.68 -16.07 -9.73
N HIS A 175 -9.61 -16.75 -9.30
CA HIS A 175 -8.36 -16.10 -8.90
C HIS A 175 -7.59 -15.53 -10.09
N MET A 176 -7.64 -16.19 -11.25
CA MET A 176 -7.08 -15.67 -12.49
C MET A 176 -7.86 -14.45 -12.99
N ALA A 177 -9.19 -14.48 -12.98
CA ALA A 177 -10.03 -13.33 -13.33
C ALA A 177 -9.74 -12.13 -12.42
N LEU A 178 -9.67 -12.34 -11.10
CA LEU A 178 -9.31 -11.29 -10.14
C LEU A 178 -7.92 -10.69 -10.43
N LEU A 179 -6.93 -11.53 -10.76
CA LEU A 179 -5.59 -11.06 -11.11
C LEU A 179 -5.61 -10.23 -12.39
N TYR A 180 -6.34 -10.68 -13.43
CA TYR A 180 -6.48 -9.93 -14.68
C TYR A 180 -7.20 -8.59 -14.47
N ASP A 181 -8.27 -8.57 -13.69
CA ASP A 181 -8.99 -7.34 -13.36
C ASP A 181 -8.06 -6.37 -12.63
N LEU A 182 -7.31 -6.83 -11.62
CA LEU A 182 -6.36 -6.02 -10.87
C LEU A 182 -5.26 -5.44 -11.76
N LEU A 183 -4.68 -6.27 -12.65
CA LEU A 183 -3.67 -5.84 -13.63
C LEU A 183 -4.23 -4.89 -14.70
N ASN A 184 -5.55 -4.82 -14.87
CA ASN A 184 -6.23 -3.89 -15.76
C ASN A 184 -6.79 -2.65 -15.04
N GLY A 185 -6.62 -2.54 -13.71
CA GLY A 185 -7.16 -1.45 -12.89
C GLY A 185 -8.63 -1.64 -12.45
N GLY A 186 -9.20 -2.83 -12.65
CA GLY A 186 -10.51 -3.21 -12.12
C GLY A 186 -10.43 -3.59 -10.65
N ILE A 187 -10.64 -2.62 -9.76
CA ILE A 187 -10.51 -2.85 -8.29
C ILE A 187 -11.81 -3.31 -7.62
N MET A 188 -12.97 -3.12 -8.25
CA MET A 188 -14.28 -3.42 -7.65
C MET A 188 -14.46 -4.90 -7.24
N PRO A 189 -14.01 -5.90 -8.03
CA PRO A 189 -14.08 -7.30 -7.60
C PRO A 189 -13.27 -7.56 -6.33
N LEU A 190 -12.09 -6.94 -6.19
CA LEU A 190 -11.29 -7.03 -4.96
C LEU A 190 -12.01 -6.35 -3.79
N ALA A 191 -12.53 -5.14 -4.00
CA ALA A 191 -13.26 -4.39 -2.99
C ALA A 191 -14.48 -5.19 -2.47
N GLN A 192 -15.24 -5.84 -3.36
CA GLN A 192 -16.36 -6.70 -2.97
C GLN A 192 -15.90 -7.86 -2.10
N ARG A 193 -14.81 -8.55 -2.51
CA ARG A 193 -14.27 -9.67 -1.72
C ARG A 193 -13.82 -9.25 -0.32
N ILE A 194 -13.30 -8.03 -0.16
CA ILE A 194 -12.87 -7.44 1.13
C ILE A 194 -14.07 -7.11 2.04
N VAL A 195 -15.18 -6.66 1.45
CA VAL A 195 -16.42 -6.36 2.20
C VAL A 195 -17.10 -7.64 2.65
N ASP A 196 -17.15 -8.67 1.80
CA ASP A 196 -17.81 -9.93 2.10
C ASP A 196 -17.14 -10.67 3.28
N ALA A 197 -15.81 -10.69 3.30
CA ALA A 197 -15.01 -11.27 4.38
C ALA A 197 -13.62 -10.63 4.45
N PRO A 198 -13.02 -10.48 5.66
CA PRO A 198 -11.66 -9.97 5.80
C PRO A 198 -10.67 -10.76 4.94
N LEU A 199 -9.95 -10.03 4.08
CA LEU A 199 -8.88 -10.56 3.25
C LEU A 199 -7.59 -10.57 4.06
N HIS A 200 -7.04 -11.76 4.27
CA HIS A 200 -5.71 -11.93 4.82
C HIS A 200 -4.71 -12.15 3.69
N TYR A 201 -3.56 -11.51 3.78
CA TYR A 201 -2.48 -11.65 2.82
C TYR A 201 -1.13 -11.75 3.51
N ALA A 202 -0.21 -12.47 2.88
CA ALA A 202 1.19 -12.54 3.27
C ALA A 202 2.07 -12.52 2.02
N ILE A 203 2.94 -11.52 1.90
CA ILE A 203 3.96 -11.43 0.85
C ILE A 203 5.29 -11.81 1.47
N VAL A 204 5.91 -12.86 0.96
CA VAL A 204 7.17 -13.41 1.47
C VAL A 204 8.24 -13.27 0.40
N PHE A 205 9.36 -12.66 0.78
CA PHE A 205 10.58 -12.61 -0.01
C PHE A 205 11.60 -13.56 0.63
N PRO A 206 11.74 -14.81 0.11
CA PRO A 206 12.56 -15.84 0.72
C PRO A 206 14.05 -15.51 0.71
N ASP A 207 14.54 -14.84 -0.34
CA ASP A 207 15.88 -14.25 -0.39
C ASP A 207 15.78 -12.79 -0.86
N PRO A 208 15.77 -11.82 0.06
CA PRO A 208 15.58 -10.42 -0.29
C PRO A 208 16.88 -9.74 -0.76
N LYS A 209 18.01 -10.45 -0.95
CA LYS A 209 19.32 -9.83 -1.25
C LYS A 209 19.27 -8.79 -2.37
N GLU A 210 18.63 -9.12 -3.48
CA GLU A 210 18.57 -8.24 -4.64
C GLU A 210 17.61 -7.05 -4.45
N LEU A 211 16.60 -7.22 -3.58
CA LEU A 211 15.62 -6.20 -3.22
C LEU A 211 16.09 -5.30 -2.07
N ALA A 212 16.95 -5.83 -1.22
CA ALA A 212 17.46 -5.16 -0.04
C ALA A 212 18.53 -4.12 -0.42
N PRO A 213 18.58 -3.00 0.30
CA PRO A 213 19.68 -2.07 0.17
C PRO A 213 21.04 -2.77 0.38
N PRO A 214 22.13 -2.31 -0.26
CA PRO A 214 23.45 -2.96 -0.21
C PRO A 214 23.92 -3.30 1.22
N ASN A 215 23.61 -2.42 2.18
CA ASN A 215 24.00 -2.57 3.58
C ASN A 215 23.21 -3.64 4.35
N LEU A 216 22.09 -4.13 3.78
CA LEU A 216 21.20 -5.11 4.40
C LEU A 216 21.20 -6.47 3.70
N ARG A 217 21.76 -6.58 2.49
CA ARG A 217 21.68 -7.81 1.66
C ARG A 217 22.13 -9.07 2.36
N ASN A 218 23.27 -9.01 3.04
CA ASN A 218 23.86 -10.17 3.69
C ASN A 218 23.39 -10.34 5.14
N ILE A 219 22.49 -9.47 5.62
CA ILE A 219 21.99 -9.45 7.00
C ILE A 219 20.56 -9.97 7.05
N LEU A 220 19.74 -9.57 6.08
CA LEU A 220 18.37 -10.03 5.93
C LEU A 220 18.35 -11.44 5.34
N GLN A 221 17.70 -12.34 6.04
CA GLN A 221 17.43 -13.70 5.55
C GLN A 221 16.11 -13.73 4.79
N THR A 222 15.06 -13.12 5.34
CA THR A 222 13.71 -13.18 4.77
C THR A 222 12.97 -11.89 5.12
N VAL A 223 12.09 -11.43 4.23
CA VAL A 223 11.15 -10.35 4.50
C VAL A 223 9.73 -10.88 4.34
N ILE A 224 8.88 -10.65 5.33
CA ILE A 224 7.48 -11.08 5.32
C ILE A 224 6.61 -9.84 5.55
N ILE A 225 5.65 -9.59 4.67
CA ILE A 225 4.63 -8.55 4.84
C ILE A 225 3.30 -9.27 4.99
N LYS A 226 2.79 -9.35 6.22
CA LYS A 226 1.49 -9.96 6.51
C LYS A 226 0.48 -8.89 6.85
N GLY A 227 -0.77 -9.09 6.49
CA GLY A 227 -1.81 -8.16 6.84
C GLY A 227 -3.20 -8.74 6.73
N GLU A 228 -4.14 -7.98 7.25
CA GLU A 228 -5.57 -8.19 7.09
C GLU A 228 -6.20 -6.87 6.63
N MET A 229 -7.16 -6.98 5.72
CA MET A 229 -7.94 -5.86 5.23
C MET A 229 -9.41 -6.26 5.24
N SER A 230 -10.22 -5.46 5.93
CA SER A 230 -11.68 -5.55 5.93
C SER A 230 -12.27 -4.27 5.34
N GLY A 231 -13.60 -4.20 5.22
CA GLY A 231 -14.27 -2.99 4.74
C GLY A 231 -13.93 -1.72 5.54
N ASP A 232 -13.78 -1.83 6.86
CA ASP A 232 -13.66 -0.67 7.76
C ASP A 232 -12.30 -0.50 8.42
N THR A 233 -11.54 -1.59 8.57
CA THR A 233 -10.24 -1.60 9.24
C THR A 233 -9.24 -2.43 8.46
N GLY A 234 -7.96 -2.15 8.68
CA GLY A 234 -6.90 -3.05 8.25
C GLY A 234 -5.64 -2.90 9.07
N LYS A 235 -4.80 -3.91 8.97
CA LYS A 235 -3.54 -4.03 9.70
C LYS A 235 -2.50 -4.66 8.80
N THR A 236 -1.31 -4.09 8.78
CA THR A 236 -0.14 -4.67 8.11
C THR A 236 1.04 -4.72 9.07
N GLU A 237 1.75 -5.85 9.05
CA GLU A 237 3.01 -6.05 9.74
C GLU A 237 4.08 -6.49 8.74
N MET A 238 5.14 -5.71 8.62
CA MET A 238 6.35 -6.09 7.88
C MET A 238 7.39 -6.62 8.87
N MET A 239 7.78 -7.87 8.70
CA MET A 239 8.77 -8.58 9.50
C MET A 239 10.06 -8.74 8.68
N LEU A 240 11.14 -8.19 9.21
CA LEU A 240 12.49 -8.29 8.65
C LEU A 240 13.28 -9.28 9.51
N VAL A 241 13.60 -10.45 8.95
CA VAL A 241 14.28 -11.53 9.68
C VAL A 241 15.77 -11.46 9.44
N SER A 242 16.56 -11.46 10.51
CA SER A 242 18.03 -11.45 10.45
C SER A 242 18.61 -12.75 11.04
N ALA A 243 19.81 -13.13 10.60
CA ALA A 243 20.47 -14.34 11.08
C ALA A 243 20.88 -14.31 12.58
N ASN A 244 21.06 -13.11 13.15
CA ASN A 244 21.48 -12.95 14.54
C ASN A 244 21.02 -11.60 15.14
N PRO A 245 21.03 -11.45 16.48
CA PRO A 245 20.54 -10.24 17.14
C PRO A 245 21.33 -8.97 16.83
N ARG A 246 22.64 -9.09 16.51
CA ARG A 246 23.46 -7.94 16.13
C ARG A 246 23.05 -7.40 14.75
N GLY A 247 22.82 -8.31 13.79
CA GLY A 247 22.27 -7.99 12.49
C GLY A 247 20.89 -7.34 12.59
N ALA A 248 20.01 -7.87 13.43
CA ALA A 248 18.70 -7.28 13.69
C ALA A 248 18.79 -5.85 14.26
N GLY A 249 19.76 -5.56 15.13
CA GLY A 249 20.01 -4.19 15.62
C GLY A 249 20.43 -3.22 14.51
N GLN A 250 21.25 -3.69 13.55
CA GLN A 250 21.64 -2.91 12.38
C GLN A 250 20.45 -2.67 11.43
N VAL A 251 19.67 -3.71 11.16
CA VAL A 251 18.41 -3.62 10.38
C VAL A 251 17.46 -2.64 11.05
N HIS A 252 17.24 -2.75 12.36
CA HIS A 252 16.35 -1.86 13.11
C HIS A 252 16.76 -0.40 12.98
N THR A 253 18.06 -0.12 13.11
CA THR A 253 18.59 1.24 12.94
C THR A 253 18.33 1.72 11.53
N ILE A 254 18.74 0.98 10.49
CA ILE A 254 18.56 1.41 9.10
C ILE A 254 17.07 1.60 8.76
N THR A 255 16.19 0.69 9.18
CA THR A 255 14.74 0.78 8.94
C THR A 255 14.13 1.98 9.64
N LYS A 256 14.51 2.27 10.89
CA LYS A 256 14.05 3.47 11.62
C LYS A 256 14.48 4.76 10.90
N ASP A 257 15.67 4.74 10.32
CA ASP A 257 16.24 5.90 9.64
C ASP A 257 15.55 6.14 8.29
N MET A 258 15.29 5.05 7.55
CA MET A 258 14.49 5.07 6.34
C MET A 258 13.05 5.52 6.61
N ALA A 259 12.40 5.04 7.69
CA ALA A 259 11.07 5.49 8.08
C ALA A 259 11.04 6.98 8.41
N SER A 260 12.08 7.48 9.09
CA SER A 260 12.22 8.91 9.40
C SER A 260 12.40 9.75 8.13
N LEU A 261 13.22 9.29 7.18
CA LEU A 261 13.39 9.96 5.89
C LEU A 261 12.11 9.93 5.05
N ALA A 262 11.41 8.79 5.04
CA ALA A 262 10.11 8.66 4.37
C ALA A 262 9.13 9.68 4.96
N ARG A 263 9.05 9.78 6.29
CA ARG A 263 8.21 10.79 6.97
C ARG A 263 8.53 12.20 6.50
N ILE A 264 9.79 12.61 6.51
CA ILE A 264 10.19 13.96 6.05
C ILE A 264 9.80 14.18 4.58
N THR A 265 10.14 13.23 3.71
CA THR A 265 9.88 13.34 2.26
C THR A 265 8.38 13.42 1.97
N PHE A 266 7.57 12.60 2.63
CA PHE A 266 6.13 12.59 2.43
C PHE A 266 5.46 13.85 3.00
N HIS A 267 5.91 14.37 4.15
CA HIS A 267 5.41 15.65 4.66
C HIS A 267 5.80 16.83 3.77
N ASP A 268 7.03 16.87 3.26
CA ASP A 268 7.51 17.92 2.35
C ASP A 268 6.76 17.91 1.02
N LYS A 269 6.56 16.72 0.44
CA LYS A 269 5.85 16.58 -0.84
C LYS A 269 4.34 16.72 -0.68
N PHE A 270 3.72 16.08 0.30
CA PHE A 270 2.26 15.89 0.36
C PHE A 270 1.55 16.60 1.52
N GLY A 271 2.27 17.27 2.42
CA GLY A 271 1.70 17.90 3.61
C GLY A 271 0.82 19.15 3.36
N GLY A 272 0.75 19.65 2.12
CA GLY A 272 0.17 20.97 1.80
C GLY A 272 -0.97 21.02 0.78
N TYR A 273 -1.60 19.90 0.40
CA TYR A 273 -2.47 19.85 -0.80
C TYR A 273 -3.95 20.23 -0.63
N ILE A 274 -4.36 20.88 0.46
CA ILE A 274 -5.72 21.45 0.51
C ILE A 274 -5.73 22.78 -0.26
N LYS A 275 -6.09 22.74 -1.54
CA LYS A 275 -6.25 23.95 -2.35
C LYS A 275 -7.52 24.66 -1.92
N GLN A 276 -7.42 25.91 -1.50
CA GLN A 276 -8.60 26.75 -1.28
C GLN A 276 -9.14 27.21 -2.64
N MET A 277 -10.27 26.65 -3.07
CA MET A 277 -10.97 27.07 -4.27
C MET A 277 -12.12 28.04 -3.90
N PRO A 278 -12.65 28.83 -4.85
CA PRO A 278 -13.74 29.78 -4.58
C PRO A 278 -15.02 29.14 -4.01
N TRP A 279 -15.20 27.83 -4.18
CA TRP A 279 -16.32 27.04 -3.66
C TRP A 279 -15.98 26.19 -2.42
N GLY A 280 -14.77 26.34 -1.87
CA GLY A 280 -14.31 25.64 -0.67
C GLY A 280 -12.96 24.92 -0.86
N PRO A 281 -12.46 24.27 0.21
CA PRO A 281 -11.24 23.47 0.14
C PRO A 281 -11.43 22.26 -0.77
N MET A 282 -10.59 22.14 -1.80
CA MET A 282 -10.53 20.99 -2.71
C MET A 282 -9.26 20.20 -2.43
N ASN A 283 -9.42 18.90 -2.13
CA ASN A 283 -8.32 17.99 -1.89
C ASN A 283 -8.23 16.95 -3.01
N ASP A 284 -7.64 17.36 -4.15
CA ASP A 284 -7.46 16.51 -5.33
C ASP A 284 -6.62 15.26 -5.04
N THR A 285 -5.72 15.35 -4.04
CA THR A 285 -4.76 14.31 -3.67
C THR A 285 -5.03 13.77 -2.26
N TRP A 286 -6.30 13.60 -1.90
CA TRP A 286 -6.71 13.13 -0.57
C TRP A 286 -5.98 11.85 -0.11
N TRP A 287 -5.73 10.92 -1.04
CA TRP A 287 -5.02 9.67 -0.79
C TRP A 287 -3.58 9.92 -0.29
N SER A 288 -2.91 10.95 -0.80
CA SER A 288 -1.55 11.30 -0.40
C SER A 288 -1.48 11.84 1.04
N VAL A 289 -2.48 12.62 1.46
CA VAL A 289 -2.62 13.10 2.84
C VAL A 289 -2.82 11.92 3.80
N GLU A 290 -3.56 10.91 3.37
CA GLU A 290 -3.76 9.70 4.16
C GLU A 290 -2.48 8.85 4.25
N TYR A 291 -1.66 8.81 3.20
CA TYR A 291 -0.33 8.20 3.28
C TYR A 291 0.61 8.92 4.26
N VAL A 292 0.53 10.25 4.37
CA VAL A 292 1.29 11.01 5.38
C VAL A 292 0.87 10.57 6.79
N LYS A 293 -0.45 10.47 7.06
CA LYS A 293 -0.97 9.99 8.35
C LYS A 293 -0.58 8.53 8.63
N LEU A 294 -0.56 7.70 7.59
CA LEU A 294 -0.17 6.30 7.66
C LEU A 294 1.33 6.19 8.02
N ILE A 295 2.20 6.97 7.39
CA ILE A 295 3.63 7.00 7.75
C ILE A 295 3.84 7.50 9.19
N ASP A 296 3.04 8.46 9.63
CA ASP A 296 3.09 8.97 11.01
C ASP A 296 2.68 7.91 12.05
N SER A 297 1.86 6.90 11.68
CA SER A 297 1.42 5.82 12.57
C SER A 297 2.32 4.59 12.56
N LEU A 298 3.40 4.57 11.76
CA LEU A 298 4.34 3.45 11.70
C LEU A 298 5.03 3.22 13.04
N GLN A 299 4.93 1.98 13.55
CA GLN A 299 5.65 1.54 14.73
C GLN A 299 6.76 0.57 14.33
N VAL A 300 8.01 0.95 14.59
CA VAL A 300 9.18 0.09 14.35
C VAL A 300 9.62 -0.52 15.67
N LEU A 301 9.47 -1.83 15.79
CA LEU A 301 9.81 -2.64 16.95
C LEU A 301 10.98 -3.57 16.60
N GLN A 302 11.80 -3.91 17.59
CA GLN A 302 12.83 -4.93 17.48
C GLN A 302 12.57 -6.01 18.53
N ASP A 303 12.59 -7.26 18.12
CA ASP A 303 12.49 -8.43 19.00
C ASP A 303 13.53 -9.46 18.61
N GLN A 304 14.59 -9.59 19.41
CA GLN A 304 15.72 -10.49 19.18
C GLN A 304 16.32 -10.39 17.76
N VAL A 305 15.96 -11.33 16.89
CA VAL A 305 16.41 -11.47 15.50
C VAL A 305 15.45 -10.85 14.47
N LEU A 306 14.30 -10.38 14.93
CA LEU A 306 13.21 -9.82 14.13
C LEU A 306 13.13 -8.31 14.31
N VAL A 307 12.90 -7.61 13.21
CA VAL A 307 12.47 -6.21 13.22
C VAL A 307 11.08 -6.15 12.62
N VAL A 308 10.12 -5.63 13.38
CA VAL A 308 8.71 -5.59 12.98
C VAL A 308 8.29 -4.14 12.79
N VAL A 309 7.78 -3.82 11.61
CA VAL A 309 7.12 -2.55 11.32
C VAL A 309 5.62 -2.82 11.30
N ARG A 310 4.88 -2.22 12.22
CA ARG A 310 3.42 -2.39 12.34
C ARG A 310 2.69 -1.13 11.92
N ILE A 311 1.55 -1.35 11.29
CA ILE A 311 0.62 -0.29 10.97
C ILE A 311 -0.83 -0.76 11.01
N GLU A 312 -1.68 0.10 11.54
CA GLU A 312 -3.13 -0.05 11.56
C GLU A 312 -3.75 1.13 10.84
N TYR A 313 -4.81 0.86 10.11
CA TYR A 313 -5.44 1.84 9.25
C TYR A 313 -6.97 1.64 9.17
N ASP A 314 -7.66 2.73 8.86
CA ASP A 314 -9.11 2.84 8.76
C ASP A 314 -9.58 2.69 7.30
N ARG A 315 -10.91 2.68 7.09
CA ARG A 315 -11.55 2.62 5.78
C ARG A 315 -10.96 3.61 4.77
N ILE A 316 -10.74 4.85 5.18
CA ILE A 316 -10.24 5.90 4.30
C ILE A 316 -8.82 5.55 3.79
N LYS A 317 -7.97 4.98 4.66
CA LYS A 317 -6.64 4.48 4.26
C LYS A 317 -6.71 3.20 3.45
N ASN A 318 -7.67 2.29 3.72
CA ASN A 318 -7.96 1.15 2.83
C ASN A 318 -8.25 1.65 1.41
N ASN A 319 -9.10 2.67 1.30
CA ASN A 319 -9.44 3.29 0.02
C ASN A 319 -8.23 3.93 -0.66
N ALA A 320 -7.34 4.59 0.09
CA ALA A 320 -6.09 5.12 -0.47
C ALA A 320 -5.18 4.00 -1.04
N ILE A 321 -5.10 2.86 -0.36
CA ILE A 321 -4.35 1.67 -0.83
C ILE A 321 -5.00 1.08 -2.09
N LEU A 322 -6.31 0.83 -2.06
CA LEU A 322 -7.05 0.27 -3.19
C LEU A 322 -6.99 1.19 -4.42
N LYS A 323 -7.05 2.51 -4.21
CA LYS A 323 -6.86 3.50 -5.27
C LYS A 323 -5.45 3.43 -5.86
N THR A 324 -4.43 3.27 -5.03
CA THR A 324 -3.05 3.13 -5.51
C THR A 324 -2.87 1.85 -6.34
N ILE A 325 -3.50 0.74 -5.94
CA ILE A 325 -3.52 -0.52 -6.70
C ILE A 325 -4.26 -0.32 -8.04
N GLU A 326 -5.41 0.34 -8.01
CA GLU A 326 -6.19 0.66 -9.21
C GLU A 326 -5.38 1.46 -10.23
N ARG A 327 -4.70 2.53 -9.78
CA ARG A 327 -3.83 3.34 -10.64
C ARG A 327 -2.63 2.55 -11.15
N ALA A 328 -2.05 1.68 -10.33
CA ALA A 328 -0.93 0.83 -10.74
C ALA A 328 -1.35 -0.16 -11.84
N GLY A 329 -2.50 -0.80 -11.67
CA GLY A 329 -3.09 -1.68 -12.68
C GLY A 329 -3.31 -0.96 -14.01
N ARG A 330 -3.86 0.25 -14.00
CA ARG A 330 -4.05 1.01 -15.25
C ARG A 330 -2.73 1.39 -15.93
N ASP A 331 -1.71 1.79 -15.16
CA ASP A 331 -0.40 2.13 -15.72
C ASP A 331 0.21 0.90 -16.41
N ILE A 332 0.02 -0.29 -15.83
CA ILE A 332 0.42 -1.58 -16.40
C ILE A 332 -0.38 -1.92 -17.66
N ALA A 333 -1.70 -1.78 -17.61
CA ALA A 333 -2.60 -2.05 -18.74
C ALA A 333 -2.25 -1.18 -19.96
N MET A 334 -1.94 0.10 -19.71
CA MET A 334 -1.49 1.04 -20.74
C MET A 334 -0.16 0.60 -21.34
N GLN A 335 0.83 0.20 -20.54
CA GLN A 335 2.09 -0.33 -21.08
C GLN A 335 1.89 -1.60 -21.91
N LYS A 336 1.01 -2.50 -21.45
CA LYS A 336 0.68 -3.74 -22.16
C LYS A 336 0.03 -3.46 -23.51
N SER A 337 -0.92 -2.52 -23.57
CA SER A 337 -1.58 -2.16 -24.83
C SER A 337 -0.61 -1.54 -25.84
N PHE A 338 0.30 -0.66 -25.41
CA PHE A 338 1.37 -0.14 -26.28
C PHE A 338 2.32 -1.23 -26.78
N SER A 339 2.68 -2.18 -25.92
CA SER A 339 3.58 -3.28 -26.28
C SER A 339 2.94 -4.23 -27.30
N LEU A 340 1.63 -4.48 -27.21
CA LEU A 340 0.87 -5.29 -28.16
C LEU A 340 0.57 -4.56 -29.47
N ALA A 341 0.33 -3.24 -29.43
CA ALA A 341 0.12 -2.42 -30.61
C ALA A 341 1.35 -2.37 -31.53
N GLY A 342 2.56 -2.57 -30.99
CA GLY A 342 3.78 -2.73 -31.77
C GLY A 342 3.82 -3.98 -32.65
N GLU A 343 3.05 -5.03 -32.31
CA GLU A 343 3.01 -6.30 -33.05
C GLU A 343 1.89 -6.34 -34.10
N LEU A 344 0.75 -5.65 -33.86
CA LEU A 344 -0.38 -5.53 -34.79
C LEU A 344 -0.92 -4.10 -34.82
N PRO A 345 -0.23 -3.17 -35.52
CA PRO A 345 -0.55 -1.73 -35.49
C PRO A 345 -1.93 -1.36 -36.05
N TRP A 346 -2.50 -2.21 -36.92
CA TRP A 346 -3.75 -1.93 -37.63
C TRP A 346 -5.00 -2.51 -36.97
N GLU A 347 -4.87 -3.50 -36.07
CA GLU A 347 -5.99 -4.02 -35.27
C GLU A 347 -6.25 -3.16 -34.04
N PHE A 348 -5.20 -2.52 -33.53
CA PHE A 348 -5.25 -1.54 -32.46
C PHE A 348 -5.16 -0.13 -33.02
N ALA A 349 -6.07 0.22 -33.93
CA ALA A 349 -6.39 1.61 -34.17
C ALA A 349 -6.91 2.19 -32.85
N TYR A 350 -6.01 2.87 -32.13
CA TYR A 350 -6.24 3.67 -30.95
C TYR A 350 -7.57 4.43 -31.10
N ARG A 351 -8.66 3.87 -30.56
CA ARG A 351 -9.95 4.54 -30.57
C ARG A 351 -9.80 5.70 -29.58
N GLU A 352 -9.68 6.93 -30.10
CA GLU A 352 -9.71 8.15 -29.28
C GLU A 352 -10.95 8.24 -28.38
N LYS A 353 -12.00 7.46 -28.67
CA LYS A 353 -13.19 7.31 -27.83
C LYS A 353 -12.93 6.60 -26.49
N ASP A 354 -11.84 5.82 -26.41
CA ASP A 354 -11.40 5.05 -25.24
C ASP A 354 -10.11 5.63 -24.63
N ASN A 355 -9.78 6.89 -24.92
CA ASN A 355 -8.55 7.55 -24.51
C ASN A 355 -8.49 7.80 -22.98
N PRO A 356 -7.61 7.12 -22.23
CA PRO A 356 -7.49 7.32 -20.79
C PRO A 356 -6.66 8.55 -20.41
N SER A 357 -6.11 9.33 -21.34
CA SER A 357 -5.58 10.65 -20.96
C SER A 357 -6.70 11.63 -20.55
N GLY A 358 -7.91 11.41 -21.06
CA GLY A 358 -9.15 11.98 -20.49
C GLY A 358 -9.73 11.15 -19.35
N GLY A 359 -9.27 9.91 -19.15
CA GLY A 359 -9.80 8.87 -18.26
C GLY A 359 -9.08 8.65 -16.91
N TYR A 360 -7.78 8.95 -16.79
CA TYR A 360 -7.11 9.03 -15.47
C TYR A 360 -7.66 10.19 -14.66
N TRP A 361 -7.99 11.27 -15.37
CA TRP A 361 -8.41 12.56 -14.85
C TRP A 361 -9.90 12.83 -15.08
N SER A 362 -10.65 11.84 -15.59
CA SER A 362 -12.10 11.97 -15.79
C SER A 362 -12.81 12.18 -14.45
N PRO A 363 -13.98 12.82 -14.44
CA PRO A 363 -14.80 12.96 -13.24
C PRO A 363 -15.02 11.63 -12.52
N ASP A 364 -15.25 10.56 -13.28
CA ASP A 364 -15.46 9.18 -12.78
C ASP A 364 -14.22 8.54 -12.13
N HIS A 365 -13.10 9.24 -11.99
CA HIS A 365 -11.90 8.73 -11.31
C HIS A 365 -11.41 9.68 -10.21
N ARG A 366 -12.13 10.78 -9.98
CA ARG A 366 -11.89 11.74 -8.88
C ARG A 366 -12.70 11.39 -7.63
N TRP A 367 -13.03 10.10 -7.44
CA TRP A 367 -13.79 9.68 -6.26
C TRP A 367 -13.06 10.01 -4.96
N GLY A 368 -13.87 10.37 -3.97
CA GLY A 368 -13.43 10.85 -2.68
C GLY A 368 -12.90 9.74 -1.77
N PRO A 369 -12.65 10.07 -0.50
CA PRO A 369 -12.16 9.11 0.50
C PRO A 369 -13.14 7.98 0.82
N GLU A 370 -14.38 8.02 0.30
CA GLU A 370 -15.44 7.02 0.51
C GLU A 370 -15.55 5.99 -0.63
N TRP A 371 -14.59 5.98 -1.55
CA TRP A 371 -14.52 5.02 -2.65
C TRP A 371 -13.16 4.29 -2.66
N PRO A 372 -13.12 2.97 -2.93
CA PRO A 372 -14.23 2.09 -3.33
C PRO A 372 -15.04 1.51 -2.18
N LEU A 373 -14.63 1.68 -0.93
CA LEU A 373 -15.32 1.19 0.27
C LEU A 373 -16.02 2.35 0.98
N GLY A 374 -17.35 2.34 1.04
CA GLY A 374 -18.11 3.44 1.62
C GLY A 374 -19.36 3.81 0.84
N ASP A 375 -19.87 5.01 1.08
CA ASP A 375 -21.16 5.46 0.53
C ASP A 375 -21.12 5.69 -1.00
N GLU A 376 -19.96 6.00 -1.56
CA GLU A 376 -19.75 6.22 -3.00
C GLU A 376 -19.42 4.92 -3.75
N GLY A 377 -19.17 3.82 -3.04
CA GLY A 377 -18.75 2.54 -3.60
C GLY A 377 -19.56 1.38 -3.02
N ILE A 378 -18.86 0.38 -2.48
CA ILE A 378 -19.50 -0.76 -1.84
C ILE A 378 -19.78 -0.40 -0.38
N PRO A 379 -21.05 -0.42 0.07
CA PRO A 379 -21.39 -0.04 1.43
C PRO A 379 -20.77 -1.01 2.43
N THR A 380 -20.20 -0.45 3.48
CA THR A 380 -19.56 -1.20 4.58
C THR A 380 -20.41 -1.06 5.84
N PRO A 381 -20.32 -2.00 6.80
CA PRO A 381 -21.03 -1.85 8.08
C PRO A 381 -20.74 -0.51 8.76
N GLY A 382 -19.49 -0.05 8.74
CA GLY A 382 -19.08 1.24 9.28
C GLY A 382 -19.54 2.43 8.44
N SER A 383 -19.70 2.32 7.12
CA SER A 383 -20.24 3.43 6.30
C SER A 383 -21.73 3.60 6.52
N ILE A 384 -22.48 2.51 6.61
CA ILE A 384 -23.91 2.53 6.95
C ILE A 384 -24.12 3.16 8.33
N ALA A 385 -23.33 2.77 9.33
CA ALA A 385 -23.38 3.37 10.67
C ALA A 385 -23.03 4.87 10.64
N ALA A 386 -21.99 5.27 9.90
CA ALA A 386 -21.60 6.66 9.74
C ALA A 386 -22.62 7.51 8.96
N ALA A 387 -23.35 6.91 8.01
CA ALA A 387 -24.44 7.57 7.29
C ALA A 387 -25.63 7.82 8.22
N ALA A 388 -26.04 6.82 9.01
CA ALA A 388 -27.11 6.95 10.00
C ALA A 388 -26.78 8.02 11.07
N GLU A 389 -25.53 8.09 11.52
CA GLU A 389 -25.07 9.12 12.46
C GLU A 389 -25.10 10.53 11.83
N ARG A 390 -24.70 10.66 10.56
CA ARG A 390 -24.78 11.93 9.82
C ARG A 390 -26.22 12.40 9.65
N GLU A 391 -27.16 11.50 9.39
CA GLU A 391 -28.58 11.81 9.32
C GLU A 391 -29.12 12.26 10.68
N ARG A 392 -28.72 11.61 11.79
CA ARG A 392 -29.08 12.03 13.14
C ARG A 392 -28.61 13.45 13.44
N ILE A 393 -27.34 13.76 13.16
CA ILE A 393 -26.77 15.09 13.38
C ILE A 393 -27.49 16.15 12.52
N ARG A 394 -27.80 15.83 11.25
CA ARG A 394 -28.55 16.74 10.38
C ARG A 394 -29.94 17.01 10.94
N ALA A 395 -30.66 15.98 11.38
CA ALA A 395 -31.98 16.13 11.99
C ALA A 395 -31.94 16.98 13.27
N GLU A 396 -30.91 16.81 14.11
CA GLU A 396 -30.70 17.65 15.30
C GLU A 396 -30.42 19.12 14.95
N GLN A 397 -29.60 19.37 13.92
CA GLN A 397 -29.30 20.72 13.45
C GLN A 397 -30.53 21.40 12.82
N GLU A 398 -31.32 20.67 12.04
CA GLU A 398 -32.56 21.18 11.45
C GLU A 398 -33.61 21.47 12.52
N ALA A 399 -33.73 20.61 13.54
CA ALA A 399 -34.62 20.84 14.68
C ALA A 399 -34.18 22.07 15.50
N ALA A 400 -32.87 22.24 15.73
CA ALA A 400 -32.34 23.42 16.41
C ALA A 400 -32.58 24.71 15.61
N ALA A 401 -32.36 24.68 14.29
CA ALA A 401 -32.62 25.80 13.40
C ALA A 401 -34.13 26.15 13.32
N ALA A 402 -35.01 25.15 13.31
CA ALA A 402 -36.45 25.35 13.36
C ALA A 402 -36.89 25.99 14.69
N ALA A 403 -36.36 25.51 15.83
CA ALA A 403 -36.64 26.08 17.14
C ALA A 403 -36.14 27.53 17.28
N GLU A 404 -35.00 27.86 16.67
CA GLU A 404 -34.48 29.22 16.64
C GLU A 404 -35.32 30.15 15.75
N ARG A 405 -35.80 29.66 14.59
CA ARG A 405 -36.75 30.39 13.75
C ARG A 405 -38.05 30.69 14.49
N GLU A 406 -38.64 29.70 15.16
CA GLU A 406 -39.84 29.90 15.97
C GLU A 406 -39.63 30.91 17.11
N ARG A 407 -38.46 30.91 17.76
CA ARG A 407 -38.12 31.91 18.78
C ARG A 407 -38.05 33.32 18.18
N ARG A 408 -37.38 33.48 17.05
CA ARG A 408 -37.27 34.78 16.36
C ARG A 408 -38.64 35.30 15.90
N GLU A 409 -39.51 34.43 15.42
CA GLU A 409 -40.89 34.79 15.04
C GLU A 409 -41.72 35.22 16.25
N LYS A 410 -41.61 34.50 17.38
CA LYS A 410 -42.27 34.87 18.64
C LYS A 410 -41.76 36.20 19.20
N GLU A 411 -40.46 36.47 19.09
CA GLU A 411 -39.86 37.75 19.50
C GLU A 411 -40.28 38.92 18.58
N GLN A 412 -40.37 38.70 17.27
CA GLN A 412 -40.87 39.70 16.33
C GLN A 412 -42.35 40.02 16.58
N GLN A 413 -43.19 39.01 16.84
CA GLN A 413 -44.61 39.23 17.23
C GLN A 413 -44.75 39.96 18.57
N LYS A 414 -43.83 39.73 19.52
CA LYS A 414 -43.82 40.44 20.81
C LYS A 414 -43.35 41.89 20.71
N ASN A 415 -42.49 42.20 19.73
CA ASN A 415 -42.04 43.56 19.46
C ASN A 415 -43.03 44.37 18.60
N SER A 416 -43.78 43.73 17.69
CA SER A 416 -44.82 44.40 16.90
C SER A 416 -46.12 44.68 17.68
N SER A 417 -46.32 44.03 18.82
CA SER A 417 -47.47 44.22 19.71
C SER A 417 -47.27 45.24 20.83
N LYS A 418 -46.10 45.90 20.93
CA LYS A 418 -45.93 47.05 21.83
C LYS A 418 -46.70 48.26 21.24
N PRO A 419 -47.73 48.79 21.92
CA PRO A 419 -48.44 49.96 21.45
C PRO A 419 -47.51 51.16 21.46
N VAL A 420 -47.43 51.87 20.34
CA VAL A 420 -46.78 53.18 20.25
C VAL A 420 -47.55 54.10 21.20
N SER A 421 -47.04 54.29 22.42
CA SER A 421 -47.54 55.32 23.32
C SER A 421 -47.27 56.66 22.65
N GLN A 422 -48.33 57.29 22.16
CA GLN A 422 -48.31 58.66 21.68
C GLN A 422 -47.73 59.55 22.78
N ALA A 423 -46.51 60.02 22.56
CA ALA A 423 -45.93 61.11 23.32
C ALA A 423 -46.39 62.42 22.68
N THR A 424 -47.21 63.15 23.45
CA THR A 424 -47.60 64.56 23.28
C THR A 424 -46.41 65.50 23.19
#